data_AF-A0A3M0LXD7-F1
#
_entry.id   AF-A0A3M0LXD7-F1
#
_cell.length_a   1.000
_cell.length_b   1.000
_cell.length_c   1.000
_cell.angle_alpha   90.00
_cell.angle_beta   90.00
_cell.angle_gamma   90.00
#
_symmetry.space_group_name_H-M   'P 1'
#
loop_
_entity.id
_entity.type
_entity.pdbx_description
1 polymer ?
#
loop_
_entity_poly.entity_id
_entity_poly.type
_entity_poly.pdbx_seq_one_letter_code
_entity_poly.pdbx_strand_id
1 'polypeptide(L)'
;MNPVNLLRNKALRRAWSPLNLENNSDRLVRSNLDLHVVIAERDKVILPEVSDSFVQSLKDAGAVPEMLRLNCGHYSLALPPYIFRSGWGLKRFLMAGDHGKVAFETR
;
A
#
# COMPACT_ATOMS: atom_id res chain seq x y z
N MET A 1 -31.94 4.91 -19.39
CA MET A 1 -31.36 5.84 -18.40
C MET A 1 -31.93 5.46 -17.04
N ASN A 2 -31.12 5.14 -16.01
CA ASN A 2 -31.59 5.42 -14.66
C ASN A 2 -30.45 5.73 -13.67
N PRO A 3 -30.28 7.02 -13.26
CA PRO A 3 -29.21 7.52 -12.38
C PRO A 3 -29.40 7.18 -10.89
N VAL A 4 -30.08 6.06 -10.58
CA VAL A 4 -30.64 5.77 -9.24
C VAL A 4 -29.63 5.23 -8.23
N ASN A 5 -28.40 4.84 -8.62
CA ASN A 5 -27.45 4.23 -7.68
C ASN A 5 -26.44 5.19 -7.03
N LEU A 6 -26.36 6.46 -7.46
CA LEU A 6 -25.41 7.44 -6.88
C LEU A 6 -25.79 7.91 -5.45
N LEU A 7 -26.98 7.56 -4.96
CA LEU A 7 -27.46 7.92 -3.62
C LEU A 7 -27.53 6.75 -2.63
N ARG A 8 -27.33 5.50 -3.05
CA ARG A 8 -27.72 4.35 -2.22
C ARG A 8 -26.83 4.12 -1.00
N ASN A 9 -25.64 4.73 -0.90
CA ASN A 9 -24.89 4.61 0.34
C ASN A 9 -23.87 5.70 0.63
N LYS A 10 -24.27 6.97 0.54
CA LYS A 10 -23.44 8.09 1.07
C LYS A 10 -23.11 7.89 2.56
N ALA A 11 -24.05 7.34 3.34
CA ALA A 11 -23.84 7.01 4.74
C ALA A 11 -22.77 5.92 4.91
N LEU A 12 -22.83 4.81 4.16
CA LEU A 12 -21.80 3.78 4.20
C LEU A 12 -20.46 4.31 3.69
N ARG A 13 -20.42 5.02 2.55
CA ARG A 13 -19.17 5.65 2.07
C ARG A 13 -18.56 6.56 3.13
N ARG A 14 -19.37 7.36 3.82
CA ARG A 14 -18.92 8.20 4.94
C ARG A 14 -18.46 7.37 6.14
N ALA A 15 -19.16 6.29 6.48
CA ALA A 15 -18.80 5.40 7.58
C ALA A 15 -17.49 4.64 7.33
N TRP A 16 -17.23 4.22 6.09
CA TRP A 16 -15.99 3.55 5.68
C TRP A 16 -14.88 4.53 5.29
N SER A 17 -15.20 5.81 5.10
CA SER A 17 -14.24 6.86 4.72
C SER A 17 -12.99 6.90 5.60
N PRO A 18 -13.07 6.73 6.94
CA PRO A 18 -11.89 6.71 7.80
C PRO A 18 -10.98 5.49 7.59
N LEU A 19 -11.54 4.38 7.08
CA LEU A 19 -10.82 3.13 6.83
C LEU A 19 -10.24 3.05 5.42
N ASN A 20 -10.68 3.91 4.50
CA ASN A 20 -10.08 3.99 3.18
C ASN A 20 -8.71 4.68 3.28
N LEU A 21 -7.65 3.95 2.92
CA LEU A 21 -6.28 4.45 2.95
C LEU A 21 -6.04 5.58 1.94
N GLU A 22 -6.73 5.59 0.79
CA GLU A 22 -6.62 6.68 -0.20
C GLU A 22 -7.07 8.02 0.40
N ASN A 23 -8.10 8.02 1.25
CA ASN A 23 -8.57 9.24 1.93
C ASN A 23 -7.60 9.76 2.99
N ASN A 24 -6.55 9.00 3.31
CA ASN A 24 -5.56 9.30 4.33
C ASN A 24 -4.14 9.30 3.75
N SER A 25 -3.97 9.39 2.43
CA SER A 25 -2.67 9.37 1.75
C SER A 25 -1.69 10.38 2.35
N ASP A 26 -2.14 11.61 2.62
CA ASP A 26 -1.32 12.68 3.24
C ASP A 26 -0.70 12.26 4.58
N ARG A 27 -1.42 11.47 5.39
CA ARG A 27 -0.93 10.96 6.68
C ARG A 27 0.10 9.85 6.51
N LEU A 28 0.09 9.20 5.35
CA LEU A 28 1.03 8.15 4.97
C LEU A 28 2.32 8.71 4.34
N VAL A 29 2.41 10.04 4.11
CA VAL A 29 3.60 10.70 3.55
C VAL A 29 4.46 11.40 4.62
N ARG A 30 4.24 11.11 5.90
CA ARG A 30 5.05 11.73 6.97
C ARG A 30 6.53 11.37 6.82
N SER A 31 7.41 12.32 7.13
CA SER A 31 8.86 12.22 6.89
C SER A 31 9.60 11.09 7.61
N ASN A 32 8.97 10.47 8.61
CA ASN A 32 9.50 9.34 9.37
C ASN A 32 8.76 8.01 9.07
N LEU A 33 8.06 7.93 7.94
CA LEU A 33 7.37 6.73 7.51
C LEU A 33 7.87 6.30 6.14
N ASP A 34 8.69 5.27 6.14
CA ASP A 34 9.04 4.54 4.94
C ASP A 34 7.87 3.60 4.55
N LEU A 35 7.64 3.42 3.25
CA LEU A 35 6.58 2.57 2.73
C LEU A 35 7.15 1.52 1.79
N HIS A 36 6.77 0.26 2.00
CA HIS A 36 7.04 -0.85 1.10
C HIS A 36 5.72 -1.48 0.66
N VAL A 37 5.49 -1.58 -0.64
CA VAL A 37 4.24 -2.07 -1.23
C VAL A 37 4.52 -3.24 -2.16
N VAL A 38 3.87 -4.37 -1.88
CA VAL A 38 3.95 -5.58 -2.70
C VAL A 38 2.62 -5.80 -3.40
N ILE A 39 2.61 -5.87 -4.73
CA ILE A 39 1.41 -6.08 -5.54
C ILE A 39 1.49 -7.43 -6.24
N ALA A 40 0.44 -8.23 -6.07
CA ALA A 40 0.21 -9.46 -6.80
C ALA A 40 -0.61 -9.15 -8.07
N GLU A 41 0.00 -9.24 -9.24
CA GLU A 41 -0.59 -8.78 -10.52
C GLU A 41 -1.77 -9.63 -11.00
N ARG A 42 -1.96 -10.82 -10.44
CA ARG A 42 -3.09 -11.73 -10.74
C ARG A 42 -4.00 -11.92 -9.54
N ASP A 43 -3.98 -10.97 -8.61
CA ASP A 43 -4.86 -10.97 -7.45
C ASP A 43 -6.32 -10.82 -7.89
N LYS A 44 -7.19 -11.66 -7.31
CA LYS A 44 -8.64 -11.66 -7.56
C LYS A 44 -9.45 -11.26 -6.31
N VAL A 45 -8.78 -11.15 -5.16
CA VAL A 45 -9.34 -10.69 -3.90
C VAL A 45 -9.25 -9.17 -3.84
N ILE A 46 -8.04 -8.64 -4.08
CA ILE A 46 -7.80 -7.20 -4.20
C ILE A 46 -7.28 -6.95 -5.61
N LEU A 47 -8.15 -6.42 -6.46
CA LEU A 47 -7.80 -6.20 -7.86
C LEU A 47 -6.59 -5.26 -7.98
N PRO A 48 -5.60 -5.56 -8.85
CA PRO A 48 -4.40 -4.73 -9.03
C PRO A 48 -4.72 -3.26 -9.29
N GLU A 49 -5.79 -2.97 -10.02
CA GLU A 49 -6.21 -1.61 -10.38
C GLU A 49 -6.58 -0.77 -9.15
N VAL A 50 -7.12 -1.40 -8.09
CA VAL A 50 -7.41 -0.73 -6.82
C VAL A 50 -6.10 -0.39 -6.09
N SER A 51 -5.14 -1.31 -6.13
CA SER A 51 -3.83 -1.08 -5.53
C SER A 51 -3.05 -0.01 -6.29
N ASP A 52 -3.18 0.04 -7.61
CA ASP A 52 -2.55 1.05 -8.47
C ASP A 52 -3.10 2.45 -8.22
N SER A 53 -4.43 2.59 -8.08
CA SER A 53 -5.08 3.84 -7.66
C SER A 53 -4.53 4.35 -6.32
N PHE A 54 -4.38 3.46 -5.34
CA PHE A 54 -3.83 3.81 -4.03
C PHE A 54 -2.36 4.22 -4.11
N VAL A 55 -1.54 3.47 -4.85
CA VAL A 55 -0.12 3.82 -5.06
C VAL A 55 0.02 5.16 -5.77
N GLN A 56 -0.85 5.46 -6.74
CA GLN A 56 -0.85 6.76 -7.39
C GLN A 56 -1.23 7.87 -6.40
N SER A 57 -2.27 7.66 -5.59
CA SER A 57 -2.66 8.60 -4.53
C SER A 57 -1.54 8.88 -3.52
N LEU A 58 -0.73 7.87 -3.19
CA LEU A 58 0.46 8.04 -2.35
C LEU A 58 1.54 8.90 -3.04
N LYS A 59 1.81 8.62 -4.31
CA LYS A 59 2.79 9.39 -5.10
C LYS A 59 2.36 10.84 -5.28
N ASP A 60 1.08 11.07 -5.55
CA ASP A 60 0.51 12.41 -5.71
C ASP A 60 0.59 13.22 -4.41
N ALA A 61 0.49 12.55 -3.25
CA ALA A 61 0.71 13.15 -1.94
C ALA A 61 2.20 13.36 -1.59
N GLY A 62 3.13 12.92 -2.46
CA GLY A 62 4.58 13.10 -2.31
C GLY A 62 5.34 11.90 -1.74
N ALA A 63 4.70 10.74 -1.55
CA ALA A 63 5.41 9.55 -1.07
C ALA A 63 6.24 8.90 -2.17
N VAL A 64 7.34 8.26 -1.76
CA VAL A 64 8.21 7.47 -2.64
C VAL A 64 8.26 6.03 -2.12
N PRO A 65 7.16 5.25 -2.27
CA PRO A 65 7.13 3.88 -1.76
C PRO A 65 8.08 2.96 -2.53
N GLU A 66 8.75 2.05 -1.83
CA GLU A 66 9.46 0.94 -2.45
C GLU A 66 8.43 -0.06 -3.00
N MET A 67 8.49 -0.31 -4.31
CA MET A 67 7.48 -1.12 -5.02
C MET A 67 8.04 -2.48 -5.43
N LEU A 68 7.30 -3.54 -5.16
CA LEU A 68 7.55 -4.89 -5.67
C LEU A 68 6.29 -5.46 -6.33
N ARG A 69 6.33 -5.65 -7.65
CA ARG A 69 5.25 -6.33 -8.39
C ARG A 69 5.64 -7.78 -8.68
N LEU A 70 4.68 -8.69 -8.51
CA LEU A 70 4.86 -10.13 -8.68
C LEU A 70 3.72 -10.70 -9.50
N ASN A 71 4.06 -11.47 -10.54
CA ASN A 71 3.10 -12.17 -11.40
C ASN A 71 2.49 -13.40 -10.70
N CYS A 72 1.79 -13.15 -9.61
CA CYS A 72 1.15 -14.16 -8.76
C CYS A 72 -0.24 -13.68 -8.32
N GLY A 73 -1.06 -14.59 -7.79
CA GLY A 73 -2.32 -14.24 -7.13
C GLY A 73 -2.14 -14.09 -5.62
N HIS A 74 -3.20 -13.62 -4.94
CA HIS A 74 -3.22 -13.35 -3.50
C HIS A 74 -2.59 -14.47 -2.64
N TYR A 75 -3.12 -15.68 -2.79
CA TYR A 75 -2.67 -16.84 -2.01
C TYR A 75 -1.31 -17.38 -2.48
N SER A 76 -0.96 -17.15 -3.75
CA SER A 76 0.32 -17.59 -4.30
C SER A 76 1.49 -16.71 -3.86
N LEU A 77 1.23 -15.49 -3.39
CA LEU A 77 2.27 -14.59 -2.83
C LEU A 77 3.03 -15.25 -1.67
N ALA A 78 2.33 -16.06 -0.87
CA ALA A 78 2.89 -16.76 0.28
C ALA A 78 3.56 -18.10 -0.08
N LEU A 79 3.56 -18.49 -1.36
CA LEU A 79 4.13 -19.74 -1.84
C LEU A 79 5.46 -19.51 -2.58
N PRO A 80 6.35 -20.51 -2.62
CA PRO A 80 7.50 -20.47 -3.51
C PRO A 80 7.08 -20.32 -5.00
N PRO A 81 7.85 -19.56 -5.81
CA PRO A 81 9.06 -18.82 -5.44
C PRO A 81 8.78 -17.42 -4.86
N TYR A 82 7.53 -16.95 -4.87
CA TYR A 82 7.15 -15.56 -4.58
C TYR A 82 7.43 -15.15 -3.13
N ILE A 83 7.23 -16.06 -2.17
CA ILE A 83 7.52 -15.82 -0.75
C ILE A 83 8.98 -15.42 -0.49
N PHE A 84 9.91 -15.96 -1.26
CA PHE A 84 11.32 -15.61 -1.12
C PHE A 84 11.60 -14.20 -1.63
N ARG A 85 10.97 -13.82 -2.74
CA ARG A 85 11.16 -12.49 -3.33
C ARG A 85 10.50 -11.40 -2.47
N SER A 86 9.27 -11.62 -2.02
CA SER A 86 8.58 -10.69 -1.11
C SER A 86 9.26 -10.61 0.26
N GLY A 87 9.63 -11.76 0.84
CA GLY A 87 10.35 -11.82 2.11
C GLY A 87 11.72 -11.16 2.07
N TRP A 88 12.47 -11.32 0.98
CA TRP A 88 13.77 -10.65 0.81
C TRP A 88 13.62 -9.14 0.66
N GLY A 89 12.61 -8.67 -0.09
CA GLY A 89 12.26 -7.25 -0.18
C GLY A 89 11.95 -6.65 1.19
N LEU A 90 11.08 -7.31 1.95
CA LEU A 90 10.73 -6.90 3.31
C LEU A 90 11.95 -6.87 4.25
N LYS A 91 12.81 -7.89 4.20
CA LYS A 91 14.03 -7.92 5.02
C LYS A 91 14.92 -6.71 4.73
N ARG A 92 15.15 -6.40 3.44
CA ARG A 92 15.96 -5.23 3.03
C ARG A 92 15.33 -3.93 3.51
N PHE A 93 14.02 -3.79 3.33
CA PHE A 93 13.27 -2.62 3.77
C PHE A 93 13.44 -2.37 5.29
N LEU A 94 13.25 -3.41 6.10
CA LEU A 94 13.39 -3.30 7.56
C LEU A 94 14.82 -2.97 8.00
N MET A 95 15.82 -3.56 7.34
CA MET A 95 17.24 -3.26 7.63
C MET A 95 17.62 -1.82 7.25
N ALA A 96 17.05 -1.29 6.17
CA ALA A 96 17.30 0.09 5.75
C ALA A 96 16.65 1.12 6.69
N GLY A 97 15.42 0.88 7.12
CA GLY A 97 14.68 1.77 8.04
C GLY A 97 15.27 1.86 9.46
N ASP A 98 16.07 0.88 9.87
CA ASP A 98 16.70 0.87 11.21
C ASP A 98 17.90 1.83 11.30
N HIS A 99 18.53 2.17 10.18
CA HIS A 99 19.64 3.13 10.13
C HIS A 99 19.20 4.59 10.33
N GLY A 100 17.90 4.90 10.20
CA GLY A 100 17.34 6.23 10.50
C GLY A 100 17.15 6.51 11.99
N LYS A 101 17.30 5.50 12.87
CA LYS A 101 17.10 5.64 14.33
C LYS A 101 18.39 5.79 15.14
N VAL A 102 19.55 5.47 14.57
CA VAL A 102 20.83 5.50 15.31
C VAL A 102 21.48 6.90 15.35
N ALA A 103 20.94 7.89 14.63
CA ALA A 103 21.53 9.23 14.56
C ALA A 103 20.97 10.27 15.57
N PHE A 104 20.02 9.89 16.44
CA PHE A 104 19.47 10.78 17.47
C PHE A 104 19.67 10.22 18.88
N GLU A 105 20.88 9.76 19.17
CA GLU A 105 21.33 9.63 20.56
C GLU A 105 22.83 9.91 20.67
N THR A 106 23.20 11.18 20.50
CA THR A 106 24.37 11.76 21.19
C THR A 106 24.25 13.27 21.19
N ARG A 107 23.90 13.80 22.37
CA ARG A 107 24.20 15.14 22.93
C ARG A 107 23.81 16.40 22.14
#